data_AF-A0A349Z4J0-F1
#
_entry.id   AF-A0A349Z4J0-F1
#
_cell.length_a   1.000
_cell.length_b   1.000
_cell.length_c   1.000
_cell.angle_alpha   90.00
_cell.angle_beta   90.00
_cell.angle_gamma   90.00
#
_symmetry.space_group_name_H-M   'P 1'
#
loop_
_entity.id
_entity.type
_entity.pdbx_description
1 polymer ?
#
loop_
_entity_poly.entity_id
_entity_poly.type
_entity_poly.pdbx_seq_one_letter_code
_entity_poly.pdbx_strand_id
1 'polypeptide(L)'
;MKLKQLASAVILATSAVTAVAVSPLATAATYDLTLAPVQDKSFFNFAQSIDNTGTMVVVSESEYNPPIDLSILDFENELFTDRFEDPEAVQQGVFSNADYQALYAYVVNGRSGSNGINILIQSLATYRSYHGDTVTADLIPGFDVIDETFEDYTRSAYSQVNDSVGGDFFVGAGSTPFFKVDYTDEDSNEFTYIVNDTLTQAFVEANGVTTALPPTMPGDTGINGFSEAFAINEPLQVAGWGSVALTEDYQTDIDECYDDETRGDTPVELCTYNLARSIT
;
A
#
# COMPACT_ATOMS: atom_id res chain seq x y z
N MET A 1 -10.94 31.37 26.95
CA MET A 1 -9.64 31.72 27.59
C MET A 1 -8.56 31.57 26.53
N LYS A 2 -7.85 32.66 26.17
CA LYS A 2 -6.88 32.67 25.04
C LYS A 2 -5.58 32.01 25.49
N LEU A 3 -5.25 30.84 24.96
CA LEU A 3 -3.97 30.18 25.15
C LEU A 3 -3.00 30.67 24.07
N LYS A 4 -1.96 31.37 24.52
CA LYS A 4 -0.84 31.84 23.70
C LYS A 4 0.00 30.61 23.31
N GLN A 5 0.19 30.39 22.01
CA GLN A 5 1.22 29.50 21.50
C GLN A 5 2.58 29.98 22.01
N LEU A 6 3.24 29.15 22.82
CA LEU A 6 4.67 29.25 23.06
C LEU A 6 5.35 28.61 21.86
N ALA A 7 5.92 29.46 21.00
CA ALA A 7 6.89 29.03 20.00
C ALA A 7 8.08 28.40 20.73
N SER A 8 8.14 27.07 20.75
CA SER A 8 9.38 26.35 21.06
C SER A 8 10.30 26.55 19.86
N ALA A 9 11.23 27.48 20.00
CA ALA A 9 12.40 27.59 19.15
C ALA A 9 13.23 26.32 19.31
N VAL A 10 13.04 25.36 18.41
CA VAL A 10 14.06 24.34 18.17
C VAL A 10 15.23 25.07 17.53
N ILE A 11 16.24 25.35 18.35
CA ILE A 11 17.55 25.78 17.90
C ILE A 11 18.11 24.58 17.12
N LEU A 12 18.02 24.64 15.79
CA LEU A 12 18.76 23.78 14.90
C LEU A 12 20.24 24.06 15.15
N ALA A 13 20.88 23.22 15.96
CA ALA A 13 22.32 23.19 16.03
C ALA A 13 22.81 22.73 14.66
N THR A 14 23.27 23.68 13.84
CA THR A 14 24.14 23.42 12.69
C THR A 14 25.36 22.68 13.22
N SER A 15 25.33 21.35 13.18
CA SER A 15 26.55 20.55 13.23
C SER A 15 27.30 20.84 11.94
N ALA A 16 28.27 21.75 12.04
CA ALA A 16 29.30 21.92 11.03
C ALA A 16 29.90 20.54 10.72
N VAL A 17 29.64 20.03 9.51
CA VAL A 17 30.40 18.91 8.97
C VAL A 17 31.84 19.39 8.90
N THR A 18 32.67 18.84 9.78
CA THR A 18 34.11 19.05 9.76
C THR A 18 34.64 18.57 8.41
N ALA A 19 34.89 19.51 7.50
CA ALA A 19 35.73 19.28 6.34
C ALA A 19 37.14 18.95 6.86
N VAL A 20 37.46 17.65 6.94
CA VAL A 20 38.81 17.18 7.22
C VAL A 20 39.65 17.46 5.98
N ALA A 21 40.23 18.65 5.93
CA ALA A 21 41.27 18.99 4.98
C ALA A 21 42.57 18.31 5.40
N VAL A 22 42.89 17.17 4.78
CA VAL A 22 44.28 16.68 4.68
C VAL A 22 44.64 16.58 3.20
N SER A 23 45.70 17.28 2.87
CA SER A 23 46.23 17.62 1.55
C SER A 23 46.89 16.42 0.80
N PRO A 24 47.47 16.64 -0.40
CA PRO A 24 46.97 16.27 -1.72
C PRO A 24 47.58 14.94 -2.26
N LEU A 25 47.00 14.41 -3.35
CA LEU A 25 47.42 13.20 -4.11
C LEU A 25 46.74 11.89 -3.72
N ALA A 26 45.42 11.93 -3.55
CA ALA A 26 44.54 10.84 -3.93
C ALA A 26 43.24 11.48 -4.40
N THR A 27 42.89 11.37 -5.69
CA THR A 27 41.49 11.59 -6.11
C THR A 27 40.67 10.42 -5.59
N ALA A 28 40.49 10.37 -4.27
CA ALA A 28 39.41 9.61 -3.68
C ALA A 28 38.12 10.34 -4.09
N ALA A 29 37.19 9.61 -4.71
CA ALA A 29 35.86 10.15 -4.95
C ALA A 29 35.29 10.61 -3.62
N THR A 30 35.05 11.91 -3.49
CA THR A 30 34.30 12.48 -2.38
C THR A 30 32.83 12.28 -2.69
N TYR A 31 32.15 11.46 -1.91
CA TYR A 31 30.72 11.23 -2.04
C TYR A 31 29.99 12.18 -1.09
N ASP A 32 28.92 12.81 -1.57
CA ASP A 32 27.94 13.48 -0.73
C ASP A 32 26.75 12.55 -0.53
N LEU A 33 26.27 12.44 0.70
CA LEU A 33 25.13 11.60 1.04
C LEU A 33 23.94 12.51 1.35
N THR A 34 22.95 12.47 0.47
CA THR A 34 21.68 13.15 0.68
C THR A 34 20.59 12.13 0.94
N LEU A 35 19.75 12.38 1.94
CA LEU A 35 18.59 11.53 2.21
C LEU A 35 17.47 11.86 1.24
N ALA A 36 16.73 10.84 0.81
CA ALA A 36 15.51 11.06 0.04
C ALA A 36 14.43 11.74 0.91
N PRO A 37 13.60 12.62 0.33
CA PRO A 37 12.66 13.49 1.06
C PRO A 37 11.35 12.78 1.46
N VAL A 38 11.46 11.60 2.07
CA VAL A 38 10.32 10.75 2.51
C VAL A 38 10.30 10.49 4.02
N GLN A 39 11.16 11.17 4.79
CA GLN A 39 11.32 10.94 6.24
C GLN A 39 10.08 11.32 7.06
N ASP A 40 9.20 12.16 6.51
CA ASP A 40 7.92 12.57 7.10
C ASP A 40 6.74 11.73 6.59
N LYS A 41 6.98 10.75 5.70
CA LYS A 41 5.93 9.93 5.06
C LYS A 41 5.76 8.58 5.74
N SER A 42 6.85 7.92 6.13
CA SER A 42 6.80 6.56 6.66
C SER A 42 7.96 6.23 7.59
N PHE A 43 7.83 5.10 8.29
CA PHE A 43 8.86 4.62 9.21
C PHE A 43 10.05 3.97 8.49
N PHE A 44 9.80 3.17 7.45
CA PHE A 44 10.86 2.57 6.64
C PHE A 44 10.82 3.12 5.21
N ASN A 45 12.00 3.33 4.65
CA ASN A 45 12.19 3.94 3.34
C ASN A 45 13.35 3.24 2.61
N PHE A 46 13.09 2.77 1.40
CA PHE A 46 13.99 1.97 0.59
C PHE A 46 14.16 2.62 -0.78
N ALA A 47 15.28 3.29 -1.01
CA ALA A 47 15.62 3.83 -2.33
C ALA A 47 15.80 2.67 -3.32
N GLN A 48 15.14 2.75 -4.48
CA GLN A 48 15.12 1.69 -5.49
C GLN A 48 15.97 2.05 -6.70
N SER A 49 15.71 3.20 -7.31
CA SER A 49 16.38 3.64 -8.53
C SER A 49 16.69 5.14 -8.51
N ILE A 50 17.62 5.53 -9.37
CA ILE A 50 17.83 6.91 -9.81
C ILE A 50 18.07 6.88 -11.31
N ASP A 51 17.29 7.65 -12.07
CA ASP A 51 17.43 7.68 -13.52
C ASP A 51 18.39 8.78 -14.02
N ASN A 52 18.54 8.89 -15.34
CA ASN A 52 19.42 9.86 -15.98
C ASN A 52 18.97 11.33 -15.83
N THR A 53 17.73 11.59 -15.41
CA THR A 53 17.21 12.93 -15.09
C THR A 53 17.46 13.32 -13.64
N GLY A 54 17.85 12.36 -12.80
CA GLY A 54 18.03 12.53 -11.36
C GLY A 54 16.77 12.26 -10.55
N THR A 55 15.68 11.82 -11.18
CA THR A 55 14.49 11.34 -10.47
C THR A 55 14.84 10.06 -9.72
N MET A 56 14.57 10.08 -8.42
CA MET A 56 14.76 8.97 -7.51
C MET A 56 13.42 8.32 -7.22
N VAL A 57 13.41 6.99 -7.17
CA VAL A 57 12.27 6.21 -6.67
C VAL A 57 12.57 5.70 -5.28
N VAL A 58 11.62 5.85 -4.38
CA VAL A 58 11.69 5.33 -3.02
C VAL A 58 10.41 4.58 -2.68
N VAL A 59 10.57 3.39 -2.13
CA VAL A 59 9.48 2.58 -1.58
C VAL A 59 9.43 2.84 -0.09
N SER A 60 8.26 3.24 0.38
CA SER A 60 7.96 3.53 1.78
C SER A 60 7.11 2.41 2.37
N GLU A 61 7.42 2.00 3.60
CA GLU A 61 6.67 1.02 4.37
C GLU A 61 6.24 1.59 5.72
N SER A 62 5.03 1.24 6.14
CA SER A 62 4.39 1.77 7.36
C SER A 62 4.26 3.29 7.31
N GLU A 63 3.41 3.78 6.39
CA GLU A 63 3.12 5.20 6.28
C GLU A 63 2.49 5.78 7.55
N TYR A 64 2.80 7.05 7.80
CA TYR A 64 2.19 7.78 8.89
C TYR A 64 0.78 8.23 8.53
N ASN A 65 -0.08 8.21 9.55
CA ASN A 65 -1.44 8.72 9.50
C ASN A 65 -2.29 8.17 8.32
N PRO A 66 -2.37 6.84 8.10
CA PRO A 66 -3.25 6.31 7.08
C PRO A 66 -4.74 6.61 7.41
N PRO A 67 -5.59 6.80 6.39
CA PRO A 67 -7.01 6.96 6.63
C PRO A 67 -7.60 5.68 7.22
N ILE A 68 -8.45 5.82 8.24
CA ILE A 68 -9.12 4.69 8.88
C ILE A 68 -10.62 4.80 8.63
N ASP A 69 -11.18 3.74 8.06
CA ASP A 69 -12.61 3.62 7.83
C ASP A 69 -13.33 3.32 9.15
N LEU A 70 -14.07 4.29 9.67
CA LEU A 70 -14.84 4.11 10.91
C LEU A 70 -16.12 3.30 10.71
N SER A 71 -16.63 3.20 9.48
CA SER A 71 -17.92 2.55 9.19
C SER A 71 -17.89 1.03 9.36
N ILE A 72 -16.70 0.43 9.35
CA ILE A 72 -16.51 -1.02 9.54
C ILE A 72 -16.23 -1.40 10.99
N LEU A 73 -16.22 -0.42 11.91
CA LEU A 73 -15.84 -0.62 13.30
C LEU A 73 -17.09 -0.68 14.18
N ASP A 74 -17.09 -1.65 15.09
CA ASP A 74 -18.20 -1.88 16.00
C ASP A 74 -18.08 -1.01 17.26
N PHE A 75 -18.61 0.22 17.19
CA PHE A 75 -18.70 1.14 18.32
C PHE A 75 -19.77 0.76 19.36
N GLU A 76 -20.58 -0.28 19.13
CA GLU A 76 -21.51 -0.80 20.14
C GLU A 76 -20.81 -1.80 21.08
N ASN A 77 -19.63 -2.29 20.70
CA ASN A 77 -18.84 -3.23 21.48
C ASN A 77 -18.04 -2.51 22.58
N GLU A 78 -18.47 -2.69 23.84
CA GLU A 78 -17.82 -2.09 25.01
C GLU A 78 -16.32 -2.43 25.10
N LEU A 79 -15.93 -3.67 24.77
CA LEU A 79 -14.51 -4.04 24.79
C LEU A 79 -13.73 -3.23 23.76
N PHE A 80 -14.29 -3.01 22.57
CA PHE A 80 -13.68 -2.15 21.55
C PHE A 80 -13.55 -0.71 22.04
N THR A 81 -14.64 -0.12 22.53
CA THR A 81 -14.68 1.29 22.94
C THR A 81 -13.81 1.59 24.16
N ASP A 82 -13.61 0.63 25.07
CA ASP A 82 -12.76 0.76 26.26
C ASP A 82 -11.27 1.05 25.95
N ARG A 83 -10.87 0.99 24.66
CA ARG A 83 -9.53 1.34 24.19
C ARG A 83 -9.30 2.85 24.06
N PHE A 84 -10.36 3.64 24.00
CA PHE A 84 -10.30 5.06 23.67
C PHE A 84 -10.55 5.94 24.90
N GLU A 85 -9.90 7.10 24.93
CA GLU A 85 -10.12 8.14 25.94
C GLU A 85 -11.49 8.80 25.77
N ASP A 86 -11.92 8.98 24.51
CA ASP A 86 -13.23 9.54 24.14
C ASP A 86 -13.84 8.78 22.95
N PRO A 87 -14.56 7.66 23.20
CA PRO A 87 -15.15 6.85 22.14
C PRO A 87 -16.15 7.61 21.25
N GLU A 88 -16.89 8.57 21.81
CA GLU A 88 -17.86 9.38 21.05
C GLU A 88 -17.16 10.31 20.05
N ALA A 89 -16.04 10.92 20.45
CA ALA A 89 -15.21 11.72 19.55
C ALA A 89 -14.58 10.87 18.44
N VAL A 90 -14.06 9.69 18.78
CA VAL A 90 -13.50 8.73 17.82
C VAL A 90 -14.52 8.34 16.77
N GLN A 91 -15.75 8.00 17.17
CA GLN A 91 -16.84 7.65 16.25
C GLN A 91 -17.18 8.79 15.27
N GLN A 92 -16.97 10.04 15.68
CA GLN A 92 -17.19 11.23 14.86
C GLN A 92 -15.96 11.64 14.02
N GLY A 93 -14.89 10.85 14.02
CA GLY A 93 -13.66 11.15 13.29
C GLY A 93 -12.79 12.22 13.95
N VAL A 94 -13.02 12.53 15.23
CA VAL A 94 -12.25 13.51 15.99
C VAL A 94 -11.32 12.79 16.95
N PHE A 95 -10.04 12.75 16.61
CA PHE A 95 -9.06 11.95 17.36
C PHE A 95 -8.10 12.81 18.19
N SER A 96 -7.87 12.39 19.44
CA SER A 96 -6.62 12.71 20.13
C SER A 96 -5.48 11.87 19.52
N ASN A 97 -4.22 12.21 19.82
CA ASN A 97 -3.10 11.39 19.39
C ASN A 97 -3.12 9.98 20.03
N ALA A 98 -3.60 9.86 21.27
CA ALA A 98 -3.70 8.58 21.95
C ALA A 98 -4.78 7.69 21.30
N ASP A 99 -5.94 8.26 21.01
CA ASP A 99 -7.04 7.54 20.38
C ASP A 99 -6.68 7.09 18.96
N TYR A 100 -6.04 7.97 18.17
CA TYR A 100 -5.61 7.61 16.83
C TYR A 100 -4.57 6.48 16.85
N GLN A 101 -3.63 6.50 17.80
CA GLN A 101 -2.66 5.41 17.98
C GLN A 101 -3.34 4.10 18.38
N ALA A 102 -4.34 4.15 19.27
CA ALA A 102 -5.11 2.97 19.65
C ALA A 102 -5.91 2.40 18.46
N LEU A 103 -6.51 3.28 17.66
CA LEU A 103 -7.28 2.93 16.47
C LEU A 103 -6.38 2.30 15.38
N TYR A 104 -5.27 2.95 15.08
CA TYR A 104 -4.27 2.43 14.14
C TYR A 104 -3.74 1.06 14.59
N ALA A 105 -3.40 0.92 15.88
CA ALA A 105 -2.95 -0.36 16.44
C ALA A 105 -4.05 -1.44 16.34
N TYR A 106 -5.31 -1.08 16.53
CA TYR A 106 -6.42 -2.02 16.36
C TYR A 106 -6.54 -2.51 14.92
N VAL A 107 -6.46 -1.61 13.92
CA VAL A 107 -6.54 -1.99 12.50
C VAL A 107 -5.37 -2.87 12.09
N VAL A 108 -4.13 -2.44 12.36
CA VAL A 108 -2.92 -3.16 11.92
C VAL A 108 -2.79 -4.52 12.60
N ASN A 109 -3.01 -4.61 13.91
CA ASN A 109 -2.92 -5.88 14.62
C ASN A 109 -4.17 -6.75 14.41
N GLY A 110 -5.34 -6.13 14.20
CA GLY A 110 -6.60 -6.83 13.98
C GLY A 110 -6.63 -7.56 12.65
N ARG A 111 -6.00 -7.01 11.61
CA ARG A 111 -5.88 -7.65 10.29
C ARG A 111 -5.00 -8.90 10.34
N SER A 112 -3.94 -8.91 11.13
CA SER A 112 -3.00 -10.05 11.27
C SER A 112 -3.27 -10.85 12.54
N GLY A 113 -4.19 -11.83 12.47
CA GLY A 113 -4.58 -12.67 13.61
C GLY A 113 -3.81 -14.00 13.71
N SER A 114 -3.85 -14.64 14.89
CA SER A 114 -3.21 -15.94 15.13
C SER A 114 -3.79 -17.09 14.28
N ASN A 115 -4.99 -16.91 13.72
CA ASN A 115 -5.68 -17.86 12.85
C ASN A 115 -5.61 -17.45 11.36
N GLY A 116 -4.74 -16.50 11.01
CA GLY A 116 -4.64 -15.94 9.66
C GLY A 116 -5.17 -14.50 9.57
N ILE A 117 -5.33 -14.01 8.34
CA ILE A 117 -5.79 -12.65 8.07
C ILE A 117 -7.28 -12.51 8.39
N ASN A 118 -7.62 -11.52 9.22
CA ASN A 118 -8.99 -11.14 9.50
C ASN A 118 -9.55 -10.25 8.39
N ILE A 119 -10.34 -10.84 7.52
CA ILE A 119 -10.96 -10.17 6.37
C ILE A 119 -12.04 -9.14 6.73
N LEU A 120 -12.44 -9.02 8.00
CA LEU A 120 -13.45 -8.04 8.45
C LEU A 120 -12.85 -6.69 8.86
N ILE A 121 -11.51 -6.60 8.96
CA ILE A 121 -10.79 -5.38 9.35
C ILE A 121 -10.20 -4.72 8.11
N GLN A 122 -10.12 -3.39 8.07
CA GLN A 122 -9.48 -2.66 6.96
C GLN A 122 -8.08 -3.19 6.67
N SER A 123 -7.75 -3.30 5.38
CA SER A 123 -6.38 -3.55 4.93
C SER A 123 -5.69 -2.23 4.61
N LEU A 124 -4.45 -2.07 5.08
CA LEU A 124 -3.59 -0.94 4.76
C LEU A 124 -2.43 -1.41 3.89
N ALA A 125 -2.03 -0.60 2.92
CA ALA A 125 -0.93 -0.91 2.02
C ALA A 125 0.37 -1.08 2.81
N THR A 126 1.05 -2.21 2.62
CA THR A 126 2.36 -2.44 3.23
C THR A 126 3.42 -1.55 2.60
N TYR A 127 3.39 -1.41 1.27
CA TYR A 127 4.33 -0.61 0.51
C TYR A 127 3.60 0.37 -0.39
N ARG A 128 4.11 1.60 -0.44
CA ARG A 128 3.73 2.64 -1.40
C ARG A 128 4.99 3.29 -1.94
N SER A 129 4.94 3.76 -3.18
CA SER A 129 6.11 4.29 -3.87
C SER A 129 6.01 5.78 -4.09
N TYR A 130 7.14 6.46 -4.03
CA TYR A 130 7.27 7.89 -4.25
C TYR A 130 8.37 8.14 -5.27
N HIS A 131 8.18 9.11 -6.15
CA HIS A 131 9.24 9.66 -6.99
C HIS A 131 9.55 11.07 -6.55
N GLY A 132 10.77 11.52 -6.86
CA GLY A 132 11.10 12.92 -6.66
C GLY A 132 12.58 13.19 -6.80
N ASP A 133 12.97 14.36 -6.33
CA ASP A 133 14.35 14.79 -6.27
C ASP A 133 14.84 14.83 -4.81
N THR A 134 15.92 15.55 -4.51
CA THR A 134 16.42 15.69 -3.14
C THR A 134 15.60 16.65 -2.28
N VAL A 135 14.50 17.21 -2.81
CA VAL A 135 13.69 18.26 -2.17
C VAL A 135 12.25 17.81 -1.97
N THR A 136 11.66 17.13 -2.94
CA THR A 136 10.24 16.75 -3.00
C THR A 136 10.06 15.26 -3.24
N ALA A 137 8.95 14.71 -2.74
CA ALA A 137 8.53 13.34 -2.98
C ALA A 137 7.03 13.33 -3.29
N ASP A 138 6.68 12.94 -4.50
CA ASP A 138 5.33 12.80 -5.01
C ASP A 138 4.96 11.32 -5.09
N LEU A 139 3.72 11.01 -4.71
CA LEU A 139 3.23 9.63 -4.67
C LEU A 139 3.13 9.06 -6.10
N ILE A 140 3.55 7.79 -6.24
CA ILE A 140 3.26 6.93 -7.38
C ILE A 140 2.13 5.96 -6.92
N PRO A 141 0.86 6.28 -7.21
CA PRO A 141 -0.27 5.56 -6.63
C PRO A 141 -0.38 4.11 -7.11
N GLY A 142 0.22 3.74 -8.24
CA GLY A 142 -0.03 2.44 -8.84
C GLY A 142 -1.52 2.29 -9.15
N PHE A 143 -2.16 1.22 -8.68
CA PHE A 143 -3.61 1.01 -8.89
C PHE A 143 -4.49 1.63 -7.79
N ASP A 144 -3.92 2.36 -6.82
CA ASP A 144 -4.71 3.00 -5.77
C ASP A 144 -5.71 4.01 -6.37
N VAL A 145 -6.84 4.21 -5.70
CA VAL A 145 -7.90 5.12 -6.16
C VAL A 145 -8.21 6.14 -5.08
N ILE A 146 -8.70 7.30 -5.51
CA ILE A 146 -9.23 8.32 -4.59
C ILE A 146 -10.57 7.84 -4.05
N ASP A 147 -10.71 7.83 -2.74
CA ASP A 147 -11.94 7.53 -2.03
C ASP A 147 -12.65 8.82 -1.62
N GLU A 148 -13.95 8.92 -1.89
CA GLU A 148 -14.74 10.11 -1.55
C GLU A 148 -14.87 10.32 -0.03
N THR A 149 -14.81 9.26 0.77
CA THR A 149 -14.89 9.30 2.24
C THR A 149 -13.64 9.94 2.82
N PHE A 150 -12.48 9.65 2.23
CA PHE A 150 -11.19 10.15 2.71
C PHE A 150 -10.74 11.44 2.02
N GLU A 151 -11.35 11.79 0.88
CA GLU A 151 -10.88 12.85 -0.02
C GLU A 151 -9.38 12.70 -0.41
N ASP A 152 -8.88 11.46 -0.37
CA ASP A 152 -7.49 11.05 -0.62
C ASP A 152 -7.52 9.60 -1.14
N TYR A 153 -6.36 9.07 -1.52
CA TYR A 153 -6.20 7.66 -1.86
C TYR A 153 -6.65 6.73 -0.73
N THR A 154 -7.19 5.55 -1.08
CA THR A 154 -7.61 4.55 -0.07
C THR A 154 -6.47 4.10 0.83
N ARG A 155 -5.22 4.17 0.34
CA ARG A 155 -4.01 3.63 0.98
C ARG A 155 -4.13 2.15 1.34
N SER A 156 -4.90 1.40 0.56
CA SER A 156 -5.09 -0.04 0.72
C SER A 156 -4.42 -0.85 -0.39
N ALA A 157 -4.17 -0.22 -1.54
CA ALA A 157 -3.46 -0.80 -2.67
C ALA A 157 -1.95 -0.84 -2.43
N TYR A 158 -1.35 -2.02 -2.61
CA TYR A 158 0.10 -2.16 -2.64
C TYR A 158 0.66 -1.53 -3.92
N SER A 159 1.75 -0.77 -3.80
CA SER A 159 2.48 -0.20 -4.94
C SER A 159 3.98 -0.18 -4.67
N GLN A 160 4.73 -0.99 -5.42
CA GLN A 160 6.19 -1.03 -5.38
C GLN A 160 6.75 -0.77 -6.78
N VAL A 161 7.43 0.36 -6.92
CA VAL A 161 8.17 0.72 -8.13
C VAL A 161 9.61 0.26 -7.99
N ASN A 162 10.09 -0.45 -9.01
CA ASN A 162 11.43 -1.04 -9.03
C ASN A 162 12.41 -0.21 -9.87
N ASP A 163 11.93 0.46 -10.92
CA ASP A 163 12.79 1.23 -11.83
C ASP A 163 12.06 2.42 -12.49
N SER A 164 12.82 3.36 -13.02
CA SER A 164 12.31 4.54 -13.72
C SER A 164 13.18 4.94 -14.91
N VAL A 165 12.57 5.61 -15.88
CA VAL A 165 13.31 6.22 -17.01
C VAL A 165 12.72 7.56 -17.40
N GLY A 166 13.58 8.54 -17.69
CA GLY A 166 13.16 9.82 -18.26
C GLY A 166 12.32 10.70 -17.33
N GLY A 167 12.32 10.43 -16.03
CA GLY A 167 11.67 11.24 -15.00
C GLY A 167 10.19 10.95 -14.77
N ASP A 168 9.48 10.42 -15.77
CA ASP A 168 8.01 10.32 -15.78
C ASP A 168 7.47 8.91 -16.09
N PHE A 169 8.36 7.93 -16.27
CA PHE A 169 7.99 6.53 -16.50
C PHE A 169 8.49 5.67 -15.35
N PHE A 170 7.56 4.99 -14.69
CA PHE A 170 7.82 4.14 -13.54
C PHE A 170 7.31 2.74 -13.81
N VAL A 171 8.10 1.73 -13.45
CA VAL A 171 7.69 0.33 -13.58
C VAL A 171 7.84 -0.42 -12.28
N GLY A 172 6.90 -1.31 -12.03
CA GLY A 172 6.83 -2.01 -10.76
C GLY A 172 5.72 -3.04 -10.74
N ALA A 173 5.23 -3.30 -9.53
CA ALA A 173 4.07 -4.13 -9.30
C ALA A 173 3.15 -3.53 -8.24
N GLY A 174 1.86 -3.82 -8.38
CA GLY A 174 0.84 -3.31 -7.47
C GLY A 174 -0.38 -4.23 -7.38
N SER A 175 -1.22 -3.99 -6.38
CA SER A 175 -2.55 -4.58 -6.27
C SER A 175 -3.60 -3.48 -6.40
N THR A 176 -4.82 -3.82 -6.78
CA THR A 176 -5.96 -2.89 -6.66
C THR A 176 -6.26 -2.59 -5.17
N PRO A 177 -7.07 -1.57 -4.89
CA PRO A 177 -7.57 -1.28 -3.55
C PRO A 177 -8.45 -2.39 -2.98
N PHE A 178 -8.49 -2.48 -1.66
CA PHE A 178 -9.49 -3.32 -0.99
C PHE A 178 -10.87 -2.69 -1.06
N PHE A 179 -11.90 -3.51 -1.24
CA PHE A 179 -13.30 -3.08 -1.29
C PHE A 179 -14.18 -3.93 -0.36
N LYS A 180 -15.37 -3.41 -0.07
CA LYS A 180 -16.37 -4.02 0.81
C LYS A 180 -17.28 -4.95 0.01
N VAL A 181 -17.53 -6.13 0.58
CA VAL A 181 -18.52 -7.09 0.10
C VAL A 181 -19.48 -7.39 1.25
N ASP A 182 -20.68 -6.83 1.16
CA ASP A 182 -21.75 -7.13 2.11
C ASP A 182 -22.39 -8.47 1.75
N TYR A 183 -22.53 -9.33 2.75
CA TYR A 183 -23.02 -10.69 2.59
C TYR A 183 -23.94 -11.08 3.74
N THR A 184 -25.02 -11.79 3.42
CA THR A 184 -25.91 -12.40 4.41
C THR A 184 -25.86 -13.90 4.23
N ASP A 185 -25.48 -14.61 5.28
CA ASP A 185 -25.36 -16.07 5.27
C ASP A 185 -26.72 -16.77 5.37
N GLU A 186 -26.75 -18.10 5.22
CA GLU A 186 -27.97 -18.92 5.30
C GLU A 186 -28.66 -18.82 6.68
N ASP A 187 -27.89 -18.52 7.72
CA ASP A 187 -28.34 -18.31 9.11
C ASP A 187 -28.81 -16.86 9.37
N SER A 188 -28.85 -16.01 8.34
CA SER A 188 -29.23 -14.58 8.40
C SER A 188 -28.29 -13.69 9.21
N ASN A 189 -27.02 -14.07 9.34
CA ASN A 189 -25.97 -13.19 9.87
C ASN A 189 -25.44 -12.30 8.75
N GLU A 190 -25.23 -11.02 9.05
CA GLU A 190 -24.68 -10.04 8.12
C GLU A 190 -23.18 -9.84 8.36
N PHE A 191 -22.41 -9.84 7.27
CA PHE A 191 -20.98 -9.61 7.26
C PHE A 191 -20.61 -8.56 6.21
N THR A 192 -19.60 -7.76 6.50
CA THR A 192 -18.93 -6.91 5.51
C THR A 192 -17.49 -7.39 5.38
N TYR A 193 -17.20 -8.11 4.29
CA TYR A 193 -15.85 -8.59 3.99
C TYR A 193 -15.03 -7.52 3.28
N ILE A 194 -13.75 -7.40 3.65
CA ILE A 194 -12.78 -6.49 3.07
C ILE A 194 -11.77 -7.29 2.27
N VAL A 195 -12.01 -7.37 0.96
CA VAL A 195 -11.29 -8.22 0.00
C VAL A 195 -10.73 -7.40 -1.14
N ASN A 196 -9.96 -8.06 -2.01
CA ASN A 196 -9.37 -7.46 -3.20
C ASN A 196 -9.50 -8.43 -4.39
N ASP A 197 -9.61 -7.89 -5.60
CA ASP A 197 -9.91 -8.64 -6.82
C ASP A 197 -8.67 -8.93 -7.70
N THR A 198 -7.50 -8.41 -7.36
CA THR A 198 -6.28 -8.64 -8.14
C THR A 198 -5.16 -9.30 -7.35
N LEU A 199 -4.57 -10.30 -7.98
CA LEU A 199 -3.22 -10.71 -7.69
C LEU A 199 -2.26 -9.59 -8.08
N THR A 200 -1.10 -9.53 -7.43
CA THR A 200 -0.06 -8.55 -7.75
C THR A 200 0.24 -8.54 -9.26
N GLN A 201 0.03 -7.38 -9.89
CA GLN A 201 0.25 -7.18 -11.32
C GLN A 201 1.36 -6.19 -11.59
N ALA A 202 2.14 -6.45 -12.64
CA ALA A 202 3.08 -5.50 -13.19
C ALA A 202 2.33 -4.27 -13.69
N PHE A 203 2.95 -3.11 -13.56
CA PHE A 203 2.42 -1.88 -14.13
C PHE A 203 3.51 -1.01 -14.74
N VAL A 204 3.09 -0.14 -15.64
CA VAL A 204 3.80 1.07 -16.03
C VAL A 204 2.95 2.25 -15.64
N GLU A 205 3.50 3.17 -14.86
CA GLU A 205 2.92 4.49 -14.67
C GLU A 205 3.62 5.47 -15.61
N ALA A 206 2.83 6.16 -16.42
CA ALA A 206 3.33 7.19 -17.34
C ALA A 206 2.43 8.42 -17.25
N ASN A 207 3.02 9.58 -16.93
CA ASN A 207 2.30 10.85 -16.79
C ASN A 207 1.12 10.76 -15.78
N GLY A 208 1.33 10.09 -14.65
CA GLY A 208 0.30 9.89 -13.61
C GLY A 208 -0.83 8.93 -13.99
N VAL A 209 -0.67 8.17 -15.09
CA VAL A 209 -1.63 7.14 -15.50
C VAL A 209 -0.98 5.77 -15.36
N THR A 210 -1.51 4.96 -14.46
CA THR A 210 -1.10 3.56 -14.28
C THR A 210 -1.78 2.66 -15.28
N THR A 211 -0.98 1.88 -16.01
CA THR A 211 -1.43 0.86 -16.95
C THR A 211 -0.92 -0.50 -16.50
N ALA A 212 -1.84 -1.45 -16.30
CA ALA A 212 -1.49 -2.83 -16.00
C ALA A 212 -0.76 -3.48 -17.18
N LEU A 213 0.25 -4.28 -16.87
CA LEU A 213 0.93 -5.18 -17.80
C LEU A 213 0.53 -6.61 -17.45
N PRO A 214 -0.67 -7.07 -17.90
CA PRO A 214 -1.17 -8.37 -17.51
C PRO A 214 -0.26 -9.50 -18.01
N PRO A 215 -0.17 -10.61 -17.26
CA PRO A 215 0.55 -11.79 -17.70
C PRO A 215 -0.09 -12.43 -18.93
N THR A 216 0.65 -13.29 -19.61
CA THR A 216 0.22 -13.93 -20.88
C THR A 216 -0.67 -15.16 -20.70
N MET A 217 -1.41 -15.24 -19.59
CA MET A 217 -2.30 -16.36 -19.30
C MET A 217 -3.51 -16.40 -20.27
N PRO A 218 -4.17 -17.56 -20.43
CA PRO A 218 -5.45 -17.64 -21.14
C PRO A 218 -6.48 -16.67 -20.53
N GLY A 219 -7.29 -16.02 -21.36
CA GLY A 219 -8.22 -14.97 -20.90
C GLY A 219 -9.41 -15.46 -20.07
N ASP A 220 -9.67 -16.77 -20.04
CA ASP A 220 -10.85 -17.36 -19.40
C ASP A 220 -10.52 -18.03 -18.04
N THR A 221 -9.43 -17.64 -17.38
CA THR A 221 -9.00 -18.26 -16.12
C THR A 221 -9.77 -17.79 -14.88
N GLY A 222 -10.62 -16.75 -14.99
CA GLY A 222 -11.35 -16.18 -13.84
C GLY A 222 -10.49 -15.39 -12.84
N ILE A 223 -9.17 -15.38 -13.02
CA ILE A 223 -8.19 -14.59 -12.26
C ILE A 223 -7.13 -13.96 -13.17
N ASN A 224 -6.53 -12.86 -12.72
CA ASN A 224 -5.62 -12.04 -13.52
C ASN A 224 -4.13 -12.47 -13.50
N GLY A 225 -3.77 -13.46 -12.69
CA GLY A 225 -2.39 -13.99 -12.56
C GLY A 225 -1.40 -13.01 -11.92
N PHE A 226 -0.18 -13.49 -11.70
CA PHE A 226 0.89 -12.67 -11.12
C PHE A 226 1.79 -12.09 -12.20
N SER A 227 2.26 -10.86 -11.99
CA SER A 227 3.33 -10.27 -12.79
C SER A 227 4.04 -9.18 -12.02
N GLU A 228 5.30 -8.92 -12.41
CA GLU A 228 6.09 -7.83 -11.86
C GLU A 228 7.07 -7.30 -12.91
N ALA A 229 7.17 -5.98 -13.00
CA ALA A 229 8.17 -5.29 -13.82
C ALA A 229 9.36 -4.86 -12.95
N PHE A 230 10.58 -5.12 -13.44
CA PHE A 230 11.82 -4.85 -12.71
C PHE A 230 12.67 -3.77 -13.34
N ALA A 231 12.60 -3.58 -14.65
CA ALA A 231 13.44 -2.63 -15.34
C ALA A 231 12.76 -2.05 -16.58
N ILE A 232 13.12 -0.81 -16.91
CA ILE A 232 12.66 -0.12 -18.11
C ILE A 232 13.84 0.59 -18.78
N ASN A 233 13.84 0.63 -20.12
CA ASN A 233 14.87 1.34 -20.88
C ASN A 233 14.30 2.55 -21.65
N GLU A 234 15.17 3.38 -22.23
CA GLU A 234 14.75 4.59 -22.98
C GLU A 234 13.77 4.31 -24.14
N PRO A 235 13.87 3.19 -24.88
CA PRO A 235 12.83 2.77 -25.82
C PRO A 235 11.50 2.30 -25.19
N LEU A 236 11.32 2.41 -23.88
CA LEU A 236 10.17 1.96 -23.09
C LEU A 236 9.90 0.46 -23.16
N GLN A 237 10.96 -0.34 -23.31
CA GLN A 237 10.87 -1.79 -23.18
C GLN A 237 10.98 -2.16 -21.71
N VAL A 238 10.02 -2.96 -21.24
CA VAL A 238 9.94 -3.39 -19.85
C VAL A 238 10.43 -4.82 -19.74
N ALA A 239 11.31 -5.07 -18.76
CA ALA A 239 11.74 -6.40 -18.37
C ALA A 239 11.10 -6.79 -17.03
N GLY A 240 10.60 -8.02 -16.96
CA GLY A 240 9.86 -8.52 -15.81
C GLY A 240 9.55 -10.00 -15.93
N TRP A 241 8.67 -10.50 -15.06
CA TRP A 241 8.11 -11.84 -15.14
C TRP A 241 6.59 -11.80 -15.02
N GLY A 242 5.94 -12.87 -15.46
CA GLY A 242 4.52 -13.07 -15.27
C GLY A 242 4.14 -14.53 -15.38
N SER A 243 3.02 -14.90 -14.77
CA SER A 243 2.41 -16.21 -14.93
C SER A 243 2.09 -16.49 -16.41
N VAL A 244 2.11 -17.76 -16.79
CA VAL A 244 1.82 -18.19 -18.17
C VAL A 244 0.68 -19.21 -18.26
N ALA A 245 0.37 -19.88 -17.15
CA ALA A 245 -0.69 -20.86 -17.05
C ALA A 245 -1.03 -21.12 -15.57
N LEU A 246 -2.19 -21.72 -15.34
CA LEU A 246 -2.61 -22.31 -14.06
C LEU A 246 -2.56 -23.84 -14.16
N THR A 247 -2.49 -24.53 -13.02
CA THR A 247 -2.69 -25.98 -12.98
C THR A 247 -4.18 -26.30 -13.17
N GLU A 248 -4.49 -27.49 -13.70
CA GLU A 248 -5.88 -27.93 -13.86
C GLU A 248 -6.63 -27.98 -12.51
N ASP A 249 -5.95 -28.42 -11.45
CA ASP A 249 -6.52 -28.44 -10.09
C ASP A 249 -6.90 -27.02 -9.63
N TYR A 250 -6.04 -26.02 -9.87
CA TYR A 250 -6.33 -24.65 -9.43
C TYR A 250 -7.41 -23.99 -10.29
N GLN A 251 -7.48 -24.33 -11.58
CA GLN A 251 -8.62 -23.90 -12.41
C GLN A 251 -9.93 -24.51 -11.90
N THR A 252 -9.91 -25.78 -11.47
CA THR A 252 -11.09 -26.43 -10.87
C THR A 252 -11.51 -25.70 -9.59
N ASP A 253 -10.57 -25.37 -8.70
CA ASP A 253 -10.86 -24.62 -7.48
C ASP A 253 -11.51 -23.25 -7.81
N ILE A 254 -11.01 -22.55 -8.83
CA ILE A 254 -11.60 -21.28 -9.29
C ILE A 254 -13.02 -21.51 -9.81
N ASP A 255 -13.22 -22.50 -10.66
CA ASP A 255 -14.54 -22.81 -11.23
C ASP A 255 -15.54 -23.17 -10.12
N GLU A 256 -15.09 -23.87 -9.07
CA GLU A 256 -15.88 -24.17 -7.88
C GLU A 256 -16.29 -22.92 -7.08
N CYS A 257 -15.50 -21.84 -7.11
CA CYS A 257 -15.90 -20.54 -6.55
C CYS A 257 -16.95 -19.81 -7.39
N TYR A 258 -17.13 -20.14 -8.68
CA TYR A 258 -18.17 -19.53 -9.51
C TYR A 258 -19.45 -20.38 -9.58
N ASP A 259 -19.42 -21.61 -9.04
CA ASP A 259 -20.56 -22.50 -8.96
C ASP A 259 -21.20 -22.44 -7.56
N ASP A 260 -22.47 -22.06 -7.49
CA ASP A 260 -23.20 -21.88 -6.24
C ASP A 260 -23.36 -23.18 -5.43
N GLU A 261 -23.40 -24.35 -6.08
CA GLU A 261 -23.56 -25.64 -5.41
C GLU A 261 -22.27 -26.08 -4.71
N THR A 262 -21.10 -25.77 -5.30
CA THR A 262 -19.79 -26.14 -4.74
C THR A 262 -19.19 -25.06 -3.84
N ARG A 263 -19.38 -23.77 -4.15
CA ARG A 263 -18.88 -22.64 -3.36
C ARG A 263 -19.42 -22.65 -1.93
N GLY A 264 -20.69 -23.03 -1.77
CA GLY A 264 -21.40 -22.96 -0.50
C GLY A 264 -21.71 -21.52 -0.07
N ASP A 265 -21.90 -21.34 1.24
CA ASP A 265 -22.39 -20.10 1.86
C ASP A 265 -21.28 -19.05 2.08
N THR A 266 -20.73 -18.53 0.99
CA THR A 266 -19.69 -17.49 0.99
C THR A 266 -19.73 -16.73 -0.33
N PRO A 267 -19.54 -15.40 -0.42
CA PRO A 267 -19.57 -14.67 -1.70
C PRO A 267 -18.42 -15.08 -2.64
N VAL A 268 -18.63 -14.93 -3.96
CA VAL A 268 -17.66 -15.30 -5.00
C VAL A 268 -16.33 -14.59 -4.78
N GLU A 269 -16.38 -13.28 -4.51
CA GLU A 269 -15.22 -12.42 -4.31
C GLU A 269 -14.37 -12.89 -3.13
N LEU A 270 -15.02 -13.35 -2.05
CA LEU A 270 -14.30 -13.89 -0.89
C LEU A 270 -13.68 -15.25 -1.21
N CYS A 271 -14.40 -16.11 -1.92
CA CYS A 271 -13.88 -17.41 -2.35
C CYS A 271 -12.62 -17.24 -3.21
N THR A 272 -12.70 -16.39 -4.24
CA THR A 272 -11.57 -16.10 -5.13
C THR A 272 -10.42 -15.42 -4.40
N TYR A 273 -10.70 -14.51 -3.47
CA TYR A 273 -9.68 -13.85 -2.65
C TYR A 273 -8.92 -14.83 -1.76
N ASN A 274 -9.61 -15.81 -1.17
CA ASN A 274 -8.98 -16.84 -0.34
C ASN A 274 -8.13 -17.80 -1.18
N LEU A 275 -8.59 -18.17 -2.38
CA LEU A 275 -7.80 -18.98 -3.32
C LEU A 275 -6.56 -18.24 -3.83
N ALA A 276 -6.69 -16.96 -4.17
CA ALA A 276 -5.59 -16.11 -4.59
C ALA A 276 -4.45 -16.08 -3.55
N ARG A 277 -4.84 -16.06 -2.27
CA ARG A 277 -3.92 -16.01 -1.13
C ARG A 277 -3.29 -17.35 -0.76
N SER A 278 -3.80 -18.48 -1.24
CA SER A 278 -3.19 -19.79 -0.93
C SER A 278 -1.90 -20.03 -1.72
N ILE A 279 -1.66 -19.23 -2.77
CA ILE A 279 -0.48 -19.32 -3.65
C ILE A 279 0.69 -18.46 -3.15
N THR A 280 0.40 -17.39 -2.39
CA THR A 280 1.37 -16.41 -1.87
C THR A 280 1.85 -16.75 -0.47
#